data_AF-A0A917W7C8-F1
#
_entry.id   AF-A0A917W7C8-F1
#
_cell.length_a   1.000
_cell.length_b   1.000
_cell.length_c   1.000
_cell.angle_alpha   90.00
_cell.angle_beta   90.00
_cell.angle_gamma   90.00
#
_symmetry.space_group_name_H-M   'P 1'
#
loop_
_entity.id
_entity.type
_entity.pdbx_description
1 polymer ?
#
loop_
_entity_poly.entity_id
_entity_poly.type
_entity_poly.pdbx_seq_one_letter_code
_entity_poly.pdbx_strand_id
1 'polypeptide(L)'
;MSWQEIAHTVRPVLNEAATSAMPLVVRSLVYVCWKCSATSNPPAVLHPGGATDQYSILEVTSGLNLAYVQELMTLDHNPIAATIKPRYSKTRGERYLSHGCSHCDALFGEFPLQESITAVLADDAIADLPIQLAAERPIIEWWALTSARGDIF
;
A
#
# COMPACT_ATOMS: atom_id res chain seq x y z
N MET A 1 -8.82 21.34 12.68
CA MET A 1 -9.99 21.77 11.89
C MET A 1 -11.16 20.87 12.26
N SER A 2 -12.28 21.42 12.69
CA SER A 2 -13.48 20.66 13.04
C SER A 2 -14.34 20.39 11.79
N TRP A 3 -15.16 19.35 11.82
CA TRP A 3 -16.13 19.05 10.74
C TRP A 3 -17.09 20.22 10.46
N GLN A 4 -17.28 21.10 11.46
CA GLN A 4 -18.11 22.30 11.36
C GLN A 4 -17.45 23.44 10.57
N GLU A 5 -16.12 23.40 10.35
CA GLU A 5 -15.38 24.38 9.56
C GLU A 5 -15.33 24.02 8.07
N ILE A 6 -15.70 22.79 7.70
CA ILE A 6 -15.78 22.35 6.29
C ILE A 6 -16.92 23.10 5.58
N ALA A 7 -16.63 23.63 4.39
CA ALA A 7 -17.58 24.35 3.56
C ALA A 7 -18.87 23.53 3.33
N HIS A 8 -20.03 24.18 3.48
CA HIS A 8 -21.32 23.52 3.34
C HIS A 8 -21.50 22.82 1.99
N THR A 9 -20.94 23.39 0.91
CA THR A 9 -20.96 22.82 -0.44
C THR A 9 -20.18 21.51 -0.57
N VAL A 10 -19.19 21.28 0.29
CA VAL A 10 -18.31 20.10 0.25
C VAL A 10 -18.83 18.97 1.15
N ARG A 11 -19.55 19.29 2.23
CA ARG A 11 -20.04 18.28 3.19
C ARG A 11 -20.85 17.15 2.54
N PRO A 12 -21.79 17.39 1.61
CA PRO A 12 -22.54 16.30 0.97
C PRO A 12 -21.61 15.31 0.27
N VAL A 13 -20.60 15.82 -0.45
CA VAL A 13 -19.63 15.01 -1.19
C VAL A 13 -18.81 14.14 -0.24
N LEU A 14 -18.35 14.69 0.89
CA LEU A 14 -17.60 13.91 1.87
C LEU A 14 -18.47 12.89 2.60
N ASN A 15 -19.73 13.22 2.91
CA ASN A 15 -20.68 12.29 3.52
C ASN A 15 -20.99 11.12 2.56
N GLU A 16 -21.19 11.40 1.29
CA GLU A 16 -21.38 10.39 0.25
C GLU A 16 -20.14 9.49 0.13
N ALA A 17 -18.95 10.08 0.07
CA ALA A 17 -17.70 9.33 0.00
C ALA A 17 -17.42 8.48 1.26
N ALA A 18 -17.88 8.93 2.43
CA ALA A 18 -17.74 8.19 3.68
C ALA A 18 -18.71 7.00 3.79
N THR A 19 -19.78 6.97 2.98
CA THR A 19 -20.81 5.93 3.04
C THR A 19 -20.87 5.07 1.79
N SER A 20 -20.30 5.53 0.68
CA SER A 20 -20.12 4.77 -0.55
C SER A 20 -18.85 3.94 -0.48
N ALA A 21 -18.90 2.72 -1.00
CA ALA A 21 -17.76 1.82 -1.06
C ALA A 21 -17.19 1.72 -2.48
N MET A 22 -15.90 1.45 -2.56
CA MET A 22 -15.24 1.02 -3.79
C MET A 22 -14.31 -0.17 -3.50
N PRO A 23 -14.12 -1.07 -4.49
CA PRO A 23 -13.13 -2.12 -4.37
C PRO A 23 -11.73 -1.49 -4.39
N LEU A 24 -10.95 -1.71 -3.34
CA LEU A 24 -9.51 -1.50 -3.36
C LEU A 24 -8.80 -2.84 -3.50
N VAL A 25 -7.79 -2.87 -4.37
CA VAL A 25 -7.03 -4.07 -4.73
C VAL A 25 -5.58 -3.87 -4.34
N VAL A 26 -5.04 -4.82 -3.57
CA VAL A 26 -3.62 -4.92 -3.26
C VAL A 26 -3.01 -6.00 -4.13
N ARG A 27 -1.93 -5.68 -4.84
CA ARG A 27 -1.15 -6.64 -5.63
C ARG A 27 0.24 -6.81 -5.06
N SER A 28 0.78 -8.01 -5.21
CA SER A 28 2.10 -8.38 -4.69
C SER A 28 3.14 -8.50 -5.79
N LEU A 29 4.39 -8.19 -5.48
CA LEU A 29 5.52 -8.61 -6.29
C LEU A 29 5.81 -10.10 -6.07
N VAL A 30 6.34 -10.77 -7.10
CA VAL A 30 7.04 -12.04 -6.92
C VAL A 30 8.50 -11.71 -6.61
N TYR A 31 8.90 -11.81 -5.34
CA TYR A 31 10.19 -11.29 -4.88
C TYR A 31 11.07 -12.41 -4.29
N VAL A 32 12.28 -12.57 -4.84
CA VAL A 32 13.24 -13.57 -4.35
C VAL A 32 14.07 -12.97 -3.21
N CYS A 33 14.02 -13.60 -2.03
CA CYS A 33 14.75 -13.10 -0.86
C CYS A 33 16.27 -13.20 -1.07
N TRP A 34 16.98 -12.08 -0.91
CA TRP A 34 18.44 -12.04 -1.01
C TRP A 34 19.17 -12.90 0.06
N LYS A 35 18.51 -13.19 1.19
CA LYS A 35 19.12 -13.92 2.32
C LYS A 35 18.88 -15.43 2.26
N CYS A 36 17.65 -15.87 2.03
CA CYS A 36 17.30 -17.29 2.03
C CYS A 36 16.93 -17.86 0.65
N SER A 37 16.93 -17.02 -0.39
CA SER A 37 16.58 -17.37 -1.77
C SER A 37 15.15 -17.89 -1.97
N ALA A 38 14.34 -17.99 -0.92
CA ALA A 38 12.93 -18.34 -1.05
C ALA A 38 12.13 -17.17 -1.65
N THR A 39 11.17 -17.52 -2.50
CA THR A 39 10.22 -16.55 -3.05
C THR A 39 9.23 -16.12 -1.98
N SER A 40 9.00 -14.82 -1.89
CA SER A 40 8.04 -14.15 -1.02
C SER A 40 7.20 -13.19 -1.86
N ASN A 41 6.00 -12.88 -1.38
CA ASN A 41 5.05 -12.03 -2.10
C ASN A 41 4.75 -10.74 -1.31
N PRO A 42 5.71 -9.80 -1.19
CA PRO A 42 5.45 -8.54 -0.51
C PRO A 42 4.38 -7.73 -1.26
N PRO A 43 3.45 -7.10 -0.54
CA PRO A 43 2.51 -6.14 -1.13
C PRO A 43 3.27 -5.01 -1.80
N ALA A 44 2.85 -4.64 -3.00
CA ALA A 44 3.61 -3.76 -3.87
C ALA A 44 2.81 -2.52 -4.28
N VAL A 45 1.57 -2.70 -4.71
CA VAL A 45 0.71 -1.61 -5.15
C VAL A 45 -0.71 -1.75 -4.59
N LEU A 46 -1.33 -0.61 -4.34
CA LEU A 46 -2.74 -0.45 -3.95
C LEU A 46 -3.44 0.41 -5.01
N HIS A 47 -4.60 -0.04 -5.50
CA HIS A 47 -5.34 0.70 -6.52
C HIS A 47 -6.85 0.40 -6.47
N PRO A 48 -7.72 1.27 -7.02
CA PRO A 48 -9.14 0.97 -7.19
C PRO A 48 -9.35 -0.18 -8.18
N GLY A 49 -10.39 -0.98 -7.97
CA GLY A 49 -10.74 -2.09 -8.85
C GLY A 49 -10.87 -1.65 -10.30
N GLY A 50 -10.16 -2.33 -11.20
CA GLY A 50 -10.15 -2.03 -12.64
C GLY A 50 -9.24 -0.87 -13.07
N ALA A 51 -8.64 -0.11 -12.14
CA ALA A 51 -7.75 1.00 -12.43
C ALA A 51 -6.28 0.63 -12.17
N THR A 52 -5.61 0.07 -13.17
CA THR A 52 -4.19 -0.34 -13.09
C THR A 52 -3.24 0.59 -13.84
N ASP A 53 -3.72 1.75 -14.28
CA ASP A 53 -2.88 2.76 -14.91
C ASP A 53 -1.96 3.46 -13.89
N GLN A 54 -0.84 4.00 -14.35
CA GLN A 54 0.18 4.62 -13.50
C GLN A 54 -0.32 5.79 -12.62
N TYR A 55 -1.44 6.43 -12.95
CA TYR A 55 -1.98 7.56 -12.19
C TYR A 55 -2.90 7.12 -11.05
N SER A 56 -3.49 5.93 -11.18
CA SER A 56 -4.47 5.38 -10.22
C SER A 56 -3.87 4.41 -9.20
N ILE A 57 -2.54 4.31 -9.13
CA ILE A 57 -1.84 3.40 -8.22
C ILE A 57 -1.09 4.14 -7.10
N LEU A 58 -1.02 3.50 -5.94
CA LEU A 58 -0.15 3.89 -4.82
C LEU A 58 0.88 2.79 -4.58
N GLU A 59 2.15 3.17 -4.52
CA GLU A 59 3.23 2.27 -4.11
C GLU A 59 3.13 1.97 -2.60
N VAL A 60 3.32 0.71 -2.25
CA VAL A 60 3.15 0.18 -0.88
C VAL A 60 4.52 -0.23 -0.33
N THR A 61 5.53 0.62 -0.46
CA THR A 61 6.92 0.32 -0.03
C THR A 61 7.24 0.86 1.35
N SER A 62 6.58 1.96 1.77
CA SER A 62 6.80 2.63 3.04
C SER A 62 5.62 3.53 3.43
N GLY A 63 5.76 4.24 4.55
CA GLY A 63 4.85 5.31 4.96
C GLY A 63 3.40 4.88 5.21
N LEU A 64 2.49 5.83 4.97
CA LEU A 64 1.05 5.64 5.21
C LEU A 64 0.45 4.53 4.35
N ASN A 65 0.89 4.39 3.09
CA ASN A 65 0.38 3.35 2.19
C ASN A 65 0.68 1.95 2.72
N LEU A 66 1.92 1.73 3.19
CA LEU A 66 2.30 0.45 3.80
C LEU A 66 1.55 0.19 5.11
N ALA A 67 1.36 1.21 5.95
CA ALA A 67 0.59 1.09 7.18
C ALA A 67 -0.88 0.71 6.89
N TYR A 68 -1.51 1.40 5.95
CA TYR A 68 -2.89 1.12 5.54
C TYR A 68 -3.04 -0.29 4.98
N VAL A 69 -2.13 -0.74 4.11
CA VAL A 69 -2.17 -2.10 3.57
C VAL A 69 -1.93 -3.16 4.65
N GLN A 70 -1.05 -2.91 5.64
CA GLN A 70 -0.89 -3.79 6.79
C GLN A 70 -2.20 -3.93 7.57
N GLU A 71 -2.91 -2.83 7.81
CA GLU A 71 -4.21 -2.84 8.49
C GLU A 71 -5.25 -3.63 7.70
N LEU A 72 -5.37 -3.40 6.39
CA LEU A 72 -6.28 -4.15 5.53
C LEU A 72 -6.00 -5.65 5.55
N MET A 73 -4.73 -6.04 5.47
CA MET A 73 -4.34 -7.45 5.54
C MET A 73 -4.61 -8.06 6.91
N THR A 74 -4.46 -7.27 7.98
CA THR A 74 -4.79 -7.72 9.35
C THR A 74 -6.29 -7.97 9.47
N LEU A 75 -7.13 -7.08 8.95
CA LEU A 75 -8.58 -7.23 8.93
C LEU A 75 -9.03 -8.46 8.11
N ASP A 76 -8.32 -8.77 7.02
CA ASP A 76 -8.54 -9.95 6.20
C ASP A 76 -7.96 -11.25 6.81
N HIS A 77 -7.27 -11.17 7.95
CA HIS A 77 -6.52 -12.29 8.55
C HIS A 77 -5.45 -12.87 7.61
N ASN A 78 -4.94 -12.05 6.69
CA ASN A 78 -3.91 -12.45 5.75
C ASN A 78 -2.55 -12.54 6.47
N PRO A 79 -1.85 -13.70 6.43
CA PRO A 79 -0.61 -13.92 7.17
C PRO A 79 0.53 -12.97 6.77
N ILE A 80 0.43 -12.34 5.59
CA ILE A 80 1.41 -11.36 5.12
C ILE A 80 1.45 -10.12 6.01
N ALA A 81 0.35 -9.78 6.68
CA ALA A 81 0.32 -8.69 7.67
C ALA A 81 1.43 -8.83 8.72
N ALA A 82 1.72 -10.06 9.17
CA ALA A 82 2.76 -10.33 10.18
C ALA A 82 4.20 -10.12 9.66
N THR A 83 4.38 -10.08 8.34
CA THR A 83 5.69 -9.84 7.71
C THR A 83 6.02 -8.34 7.62
N ILE A 84 4.99 -7.49 7.69
CA ILE A 84 5.10 -6.04 7.71
C ILE A 84 5.18 -5.59 9.17
N LYS A 85 6.34 -5.11 9.61
CA LYS A 85 6.53 -4.73 11.01
C LYS A 85 7.57 -3.63 11.24
N PRO A 86 7.52 -2.92 12.38
CA PRO A 86 8.49 -1.87 12.69
C PRO A 86 9.90 -2.42 12.86
N ARG A 87 10.83 -1.95 12.03
CA ARG A 87 12.26 -2.31 12.11
C ARG A 87 13.10 -1.05 12.33
N TYR A 88 14.14 -1.18 13.14
CA TYR A 88 15.08 -0.09 13.37
C TYR A 88 16.08 0.00 12.21
N SER A 89 16.23 1.18 11.63
CA SER A 89 17.25 1.48 10.65
C SER A 89 18.39 2.24 11.27
N LYS A 90 19.59 1.66 11.19
CA LYS A 90 20.82 2.33 11.63
C LYS A 90 21.12 3.58 10.79
N THR A 91 20.79 3.57 9.50
CA THR A 91 21.06 4.68 8.58
C THR A 91 20.13 5.86 8.83
N ARG A 92 18.84 5.61 9.12
CA ARG A 92 17.85 6.68 9.41
C ARG A 92 17.79 7.05 10.89
N GLY A 93 18.37 6.25 11.77
CA GLY A 93 18.33 6.47 13.22
C GLY A 93 16.95 6.25 13.86
N GLU A 94 15.98 5.73 13.12
CA GLU A 94 14.58 5.60 13.54
C GLU A 94 13.99 4.21 13.23
N ARG A 95 12.80 3.94 13.78
CA ARG A 95 12.02 2.75 13.44
C ARG A 95 10.99 3.11 12.37
N TYR A 96 10.92 2.31 11.31
CA TYR A 96 9.89 2.44 10.29
C TYR A 96 9.25 1.09 9.97
N LEU A 97 8.03 1.14 9.45
CA LEU A 97 7.30 -0.04 9.00
C LEU A 97 7.93 -0.57 7.71
N SER A 98 8.17 -1.87 7.63
CA SER A 98 8.92 -2.45 6.50
C SER A 98 8.49 -3.87 6.18
N HIS A 99 8.64 -4.24 4.91
CA HIS A 99 8.46 -5.60 4.43
C HIS A 99 9.55 -6.55 4.92
N GLY A 100 9.14 -7.77 5.26
CA GLY A 100 10.04 -8.87 5.58
C GLY A 100 9.76 -10.09 4.72
N CYS A 101 10.78 -10.94 4.57
CA CYS A 101 10.61 -12.26 3.99
C CYS A 101 9.67 -13.11 4.86
N SER A 102 8.65 -13.71 4.24
CA SER A 102 7.73 -14.64 4.92
C SER A 102 8.43 -15.90 5.47
N HIS A 103 9.64 -16.22 5.00
CA HIS A 103 10.39 -17.42 5.38
C HIS A 103 11.47 -17.18 6.42
N CYS A 104 12.27 -16.12 6.25
CA CYS A 104 13.44 -15.87 7.12
C CYS A 104 13.42 -14.49 7.79
N ASP A 105 12.35 -13.72 7.60
CA ASP A 105 12.16 -12.38 8.17
C ASP A 105 13.24 -11.35 7.78
N ALA A 106 14.05 -11.63 6.76
CA ALA A 106 15.00 -10.67 6.21
C ALA A 106 14.26 -9.44 5.68
N LEU A 107 14.78 -8.26 6.02
CA LEU A 107 14.30 -6.99 5.49
C LEU A 107 14.56 -6.93 3.98
N PHE A 108 13.54 -6.59 3.20
CA PHE A 108 13.68 -6.37 1.75
C PHE A 108 14.24 -5.00 1.40
N GLY A 109 13.97 -4.00 2.25
CA GLY A 109 14.37 -2.62 2.01
C GLY A 109 13.36 -1.90 1.12
N GLU A 110 13.19 -0.61 1.34
CA GLU A 110 12.28 0.25 0.59
C GLU A 110 12.75 0.41 -0.87
N PHE A 111 14.01 0.78 -1.06
CA PHE A 111 14.58 1.05 -2.38
C PHE A 111 14.55 -0.17 -3.34
N PRO A 112 14.98 -1.39 -2.96
CA PRO A 112 14.92 -2.54 -3.87
C PRO A 112 13.48 -2.93 -4.29
N LEU A 113 12.51 -2.73 -3.40
CA LEU A 113 11.10 -2.95 -3.74
C LEU A 113 10.59 -1.87 -4.70
N GLN A 114 10.94 -0.61 -4.44
CA GLN A 114 10.58 0.51 -5.31
C GLN A 114 11.17 0.34 -6.73
N GLU A 115 12.42 -0.10 -6.87
CA GLU A 115 13.02 -0.42 -8.17
C GLU A 115 12.22 -1.52 -8.89
N SER A 116 11.82 -2.56 -8.16
CA SER A 116 11.02 -3.66 -8.73
C SER A 116 9.64 -3.18 -9.20
N ILE A 117 8.98 -2.30 -8.44
CA ILE A 117 7.70 -1.70 -8.83
C ILE A 117 7.87 -0.79 -10.04
N THR A 118 8.94 0.02 -10.06
CA THR A 118 9.25 0.94 -11.16
C THR A 118 9.45 0.19 -12.47
N ALA A 119 10.13 -0.96 -12.43
CA ALA A 119 10.30 -1.83 -13.59
C ALA A 119 8.94 -2.35 -14.10
N VAL A 120 8.07 -2.83 -13.21
CA VAL A 120 6.72 -3.29 -13.58
C VAL A 120 5.88 -2.16 -14.18
N LEU A 121 6.01 -0.93 -13.67
CA LEU A 121 5.33 0.24 -14.22
C LEU A 121 5.84 0.62 -15.61
N ALA A 122 7.15 0.57 -15.81
CA ALA A 122 7.77 0.84 -17.10
C ALA A 122 7.32 -0.15 -18.18
N ASP A 123 7.02 -1.39 -17.78
CA ASP A 123 6.55 -2.46 -18.65
C ASP A 123 5.00 -2.52 -18.78
N ASP A 124 4.26 -1.58 -18.16
CA ASP A 124 2.78 -1.57 -18.10
C ASP A 124 2.17 -2.90 -17.57
N ALA A 125 2.89 -3.58 -16.68
CA ALA A 125 2.60 -4.95 -16.23
C ALA A 125 1.94 -5.03 -14.85
N ILE A 126 1.39 -3.92 -14.33
CA ILE A 126 0.71 -3.89 -13.03
C ILE A 126 -0.48 -4.85 -12.98
N ALA A 127 -1.23 -4.94 -14.09
CA ALA A 127 -2.37 -5.84 -14.19
C ALA A 127 -1.99 -7.33 -14.06
N ASP A 128 -0.74 -7.68 -14.38
CA ASP A 128 -0.21 -9.04 -14.35
C ASP A 128 0.28 -9.46 -12.95
N LEU A 129 0.50 -8.49 -12.04
CA LEU A 129 0.89 -8.80 -10.67
C LEU A 129 -0.22 -9.57 -9.93
N PRO A 130 0.12 -10.62 -9.17
CA PRO A 130 -0.88 -11.38 -8.40
C PRO A 130 -1.70 -10.48 -7.47
N ILE A 131 -3.02 -10.66 -7.49
CA ILE A 131 -3.93 -10.03 -6.52
C ILE A 131 -3.73 -10.75 -5.18
N GLN A 132 -3.41 -9.98 -4.16
CA GLN A 132 -3.18 -10.45 -2.80
C GLN A 132 -4.38 -10.22 -1.89
N LEU A 133 -5.11 -9.12 -2.12
CA LEU A 133 -6.33 -8.76 -1.40
C LEU A 133 -7.21 -7.91 -2.31
N ALA A 134 -8.53 -8.11 -2.23
CA ALA A 134 -9.52 -7.17 -2.71
C ALA A 134 -10.55 -6.92 -1.60
N ALA A 135 -10.79 -5.66 -1.26
CA ALA A 135 -11.69 -5.29 -0.18
C ALA A 135 -12.53 -4.05 -0.53
N GLU A 136 -13.81 -4.09 -0.21
CA GLU A 136 -14.69 -2.91 -0.29
C GLU A 136 -14.33 -1.93 0.83
N ARG A 137 -13.92 -0.71 0.46
CA ARG A 137 -13.53 0.35 1.40
C ARG A 137 -14.32 1.63 1.13
N PRO A 138 -14.63 2.43 2.16
CA PRO A 138 -15.20 3.76 1.97
C PRO A 138 -14.35 4.60 1.00
N ILE A 139 -14.99 5.25 0.03
CA ILE A 139 -14.30 6.06 -0.99
C ILE A 139 -13.44 7.15 -0.34
N ILE A 140 -13.88 7.69 0.81
CA ILE A 140 -13.14 8.72 1.54
C ILE A 140 -11.73 8.26 1.98
N GLU A 141 -11.51 6.97 2.22
CA GLU A 141 -10.19 6.43 2.57
C GLU A 141 -9.23 6.55 1.39
N TRP A 142 -9.67 6.22 0.18
CA TRP A 142 -8.88 6.37 -1.05
C TRP A 142 -8.53 7.84 -1.32
N TRP A 143 -9.47 8.75 -1.12
CA TRP A 143 -9.22 10.19 -1.28
C TRP A 143 -8.20 10.72 -0.27
N ALA A 144 -8.27 10.28 0.98
CA ALA A 144 -7.31 10.66 2.00
C ALA A 144 -5.88 10.17 1.65
N LEU A 145 -5.75 8.91 1.23
CA LEU A 145 -4.46 8.32 0.84
C LEU A 145 -3.84 9.02 -0.38
N THR A 146 -4.64 9.28 -1.42
CA THR A 146 -4.16 9.92 -2.66
C THR A 146 -3.83 11.39 -2.47
N SER A 147 -4.53 12.08 -1.56
CA SER A 147 -4.23 13.48 -1.22
C SER A 147 -2.94 13.60 -0.41
N ALA A 148 -2.67 12.66 0.49
CA ALA A 148 -1.43 12.60 1.26
C ALA A 148 -0.18 12.32 0.40
N ARG A 149 -0.35 11.82 -0.84
CA ARG A 149 0.74 11.64 -1.81
C ARG A 149 1.47 12.95 -2.14
N GLY A 150 0.83 14.10 -1.97
CA GLY A 150 1.40 15.42 -2.24
C GLY A 150 2.38 15.95 -1.18
N ASP A 151 2.45 15.33 0.00
CA ASP A 151 3.19 15.85 1.16
C ASP A 151 4.57 15.22 1.39
N ILE A 152 5.07 14.44 0.43
CA ILE A 152 6.39 13.77 0.49
C ILE A 152 7.28 14.29 -0.65
N PHE A 153 7.66 15.57 -0.58
CA PHE A 153 8.77 16.16 -1.33
C PHE A 153 9.66 16.99 -0.39
#